data_AF-A0A1V6EZ12-F1
#
_entry.id   AF-A0A1V6EZ12-F1
#
_cell.length_a   1.000
_cell.length_b   1.000
_cell.length_c   1.000
_cell.angle_alpha   90.00
_cell.angle_beta   90.00
_cell.angle_gamma   90.00
#
_symmetry.space_group_name_H-M   'P 1'
#
loop_
_entity.id
_entity.type
_entity.pdbx_description
1 polymer ?
#
loop_
_entity_poly.entity_id
_entity_poly.type
_entity_poly.pdbx_seq_one_letter_code
_entity_poly.pdbx_strand_id
1 'polypeptide(L)'
;MLHYIRNSTEGWQTQVVTCSALNKIGLTEIWNLITEFQEITRKSGFFTKRRAQQNTQWFENLIAEAVLHRFYQQAKVQELLPRLKEEVAAGKIPVALAVDTILKNSEE
;
A
#
# COMPACT_ATOMS: atom_id res chain seq x y z
N MET A 1 -17.85 -18.94 9.67
CA MET A 1 -16.76 -18.45 8.79
C MET A 1 -15.86 -17.43 9.48
N LEU A 2 -16.38 -16.31 10.05
CA LEU A 2 -15.52 -15.30 10.69
C LEU A 2 -14.68 -15.84 11.88
N HIS A 3 -15.22 -16.81 12.62
CA HIS A 3 -14.55 -17.47 13.75
C HIS A 3 -13.30 -18.27 13.35
N TYR A 4 -13.12 -18.57 12.06
CA TYR A 4 -11.97 -19.30 11.53
C TYR A 4 -10.87 -18.38 10.97
N ILE A 5 -11.10 -17.06 10.98
CA ILE A 5 -10.14 -16.08 10.47
C ILE A 5 -9.29 -15.59 11.65
N ARG A 6 -7.96 -15.61 11.47
CA ARG A 6 -7.04 -15.02 12.45
C ARG A 6 -7.39 -13.56 12.67
N ASN A 7 -7.59 -13.17 13.92
CA ASN A 7 -7.85 -11.78 14.28
C ASN A 7 -6.73 -10.89 13.72
N SER A 8 -7.12 -9.89 12.91
CA SER A 8 -6.19 -8.92 12.33
C SER A 8 -5.57 -7.99 13.37
N THR A 9 -6.23 -7.88 14.54
CA THR A 9 -5.86 -7.03 15.65
C THR A 9 -5.84 -7.88 16.90
N GLU A 10 -4.69 -7.93 17.58
CA GLU A 10 -4.55 -8.66 18.83
C GLU A 10 -5.48 -8.08 19.90
N GLY A 11 -6.19 -8.95 20.63
CA GLY A 11 -7.15 -8.54 21.66
C GLY A 11 -8.49 -7.99 21.14
N TRP A 12 -8.73 -7.98 19.82
CA TRP A 12 -10.02 -7.60 19.25
C TRP A 12 -10.63 -8.73 18.41
N GLN A 13 -11.84 -9.14 18.78
CA GLN A 13 -12.65 -10.04 17.97
C GLN A 13 -13.48 -9.23 16.98
N THR A 14 -13.32 -9.51 15.69
CA THR A 14 -14.06 -8.79 14.65
C THR A 14 -15.56 -9.06 14.78
N GLN A 15 -16.36 -7.99 14.82
CA GLN A 15 -17.81 -8.07 14.88
C GLN A 15 -18.43 -7.73 13.52
N VAL A 16 -19.58 -8.33 13.22
CA VAL A 16 -20.34 -8.08 11.99
C VAL A 16 -21.72 -7.57 12.39
N VAL A 17 -22.11 -6.42 11.86
CA VAL A 17 -23.40 -5.80 12.10
C VAL A 17 -24.06 -5.37 10.79
N THR A 18 -25.38 -5.35 10.76
CA THR A 18 -26.17 -4.85 9.63
C THR A 18 -26.53 -3.38 9.84
N CYS A 19 -26.49 -2.58 8.77
CA CYS A 19 -26.93 -1.19 8.81
C CYS A 19 -27.65 -0.80 7.52
N SER A 20 -28.43 0.29 7.59
CA SER A 20 -28.99 0.96 6.43
C SER A 20 -28.82 2.46 6.60
N ALA A 21 -27.93 3.07 5.80
CA ALA A 21 -27.71 4.51 5.82
C ALA A 21 -28.97 5.27 5.40
N LEU A 22 -29.69 4.78 4.38
CA LEU A 22 -30.92 5.40 3.87
C LEU A 22 -32.02 5.42 4.94
N ASN A 23 -32.19 4.30 5.65
CA ASN A 23 -33.22 4.16 6.68
C ASN A 23 -32.74 4.58 8.08
N LYS A 24 -31.48 5.04 8.22
CA LYS A 24 -30.84 5.42 9.48
C LYS A 24 -30.82 4.30 10.54
N ILE A 25 -30.63 3.06 10.11
CA ILE A 25 -30.59 1.87 10.98
C ILE A 25 -29.14 1.44 11.20
N GLY A 26 -28.76 1.10 12.44
CA GLY A 26 -27.45 0.49 12.74
C GLY A 26 -26.29 1.46 12.88
N LEU A 27 -26.51 2.78 12.70
CA LEU A 27 -25.44 3.78 12.71
C LEU A 27 -24.85 4.00 14.11
N THR A 28 -25.70 4.07 15.13
CA THR A 28 -25.27 4.22 16.53
C THR A 28 -24.50 3.00 17.00
N GLU A 29 -24.95 1.81 16.61
CA GLU A 29 -24.33 0.53 16.94
C GLU A 29 -22.93 0.43 16.30
N ILE A 30 -22.80 0.83 15.03
CA ILE A 30 -21.49 0.91 14.37
C ILE A 30 -20.56 1.88 15.10
N TRP A 31 -21.07 3.06 15.47
CA TRP A 31 -20.26 4.06 16.17
C TRP A 31 -19.76 3.58 17.54
N ASN A 32 -20.62 2.88 18.28
CA ASN A 32 -20.25 2.25 19.55
C ASN A 32 -19.15 1.20 19.35
N LEU A 33 -19.26 0.36 18.32
CA LEU A 33 -18.22 -0.64 17.99
C LEU A 33 -16.88 0.00 17.60
N ILE A 34 -16.91 1.10 16.82
CA ILE A 34 -15.70 1.86 16.48
C ILE A 34 -15.02 2.40 17.74
N THR A 35 -15.83 2.96 18.66
CA THR A 35 -15.34 3.54 19.91
C THR A 35 -14.75 2.46 20.82
N GLU A 36 -15.42 1.31 20.93
CA GLU A 36 -14.94 0.15 21.70
C GLU A 36 -13.60 -0.37 21.14
N PHE A 37 -13.49 -0.53 19.82
CA PHE A 37 -12.25 -0.93 19.16
C PHE A 37 -11.11 0.05 19.47
N GLN A 38 -11.39 1.34 19.38
CA GLN A 38 -10.40 2.37 19.69
C GLN A 38 -9.92 2.28 21.14
N GLU A 39 -10.83 2.12 22.09
CA GLU A 39 -10.49 2.01 23.51
C GLU A 39 -9.64 0.76 23.80
N ILE A 40 -10.05 -0.40 23.29
CA ILE A 40 -9.31 -1.65 23.49
C ILE A 40 -7.92 -1.57 22.89
N THR A 41 -7.80 -1.09 21.65
CA THR A 41 -6.51 -1.03 20.96
C THR A 41 -5.58 0.05 21.52
N ARG A 42 -6.12 1.13 22.07
CA ARG A 42 -5.31 2.14 22.77
C ARG A 42 -4.80 1.61 24.10
N LYS A 43 -5.66 0.97 24.90
CA LYS A 43 -5.28 0.38 26.19
C LYS A 43 -4.20 -0.69 26.04
N SER A 44 -4.23 -1.49 24.98
CA SER A 44 -3.18 -2.48 24.68
C SER A 44 -1.92 -1.90 24.04
N GLY A 45 -1.87 -0.60 23.73
CA GLY A 45 -0.77 0.05 23.01
C GLY A 45 -0.69 -0.30 21.51
N PHE A 46 -1.50 -1.26 21.07
CA PHE A 46 -1.53 -1.76 19.70
C PHE A 46 -1.88 -0.65 18.69
N PHE A 47 -2.78 0.27 19.05
CA PHE A 47 -3.19 1.39 18.22
C PHE A 47 -2.02 2.30 17.83
N THR A 48 -1.20 2.68 18.81
CA THR A 48 -0.02 3.54 18.59
C THR A 48 1.03 2.81 17.78
N LYS A 49 1.29 1.53 18.09
CA LYS A 49 2.22 0.69 17.34
C LYS A 49 1.83 0.57 15.87
N ARG A 50 0.55 0.28 15.57
CA ARG A 50 0.04 0.17 14.19
C ARG A 50 0.19 1.50 13.45
N ARG A 51 -0.10 2.64 14.08
CA ARG A 51 0.09 3.97 13.47
C ARG A 51 1.55 4.26 13.14
N ALA A 52 2.47 3.94 14.05
CA ALA A 52 3.90 4.11 13.80
C ALA A 52 4.36 3.27 12.59
N GLN A 53 3.94 2.00 12.53
CA GLN A 53 4.24 1.13 11.38
C GLN A 53 3.66 1.68 10.08
N GLN A 54 2.41 2.15 10.09
CA GLN A 54 1.77 2.77 8.92
C GLN A 54 2.52 4.02 8.46
N ASN A 55 2.98 4.86 9.38
CA ASN A 55 3.75 6.05 9.05
C ASN A 55 5.10 5.69 8.41
N THR A 56 5.83 4.72 8.96
CA THR A 56 7.10 4.25 8.38
C THR A 56 6.87 3.65 7.00
N GLN A 57 5.85 2.80 6.83
CA GLN A 57 5.52 2.23 5.52
C GLN A 57 5.14 3.32 4.51
N TRP A 58 4.36 4.31 4.93
CA TRP A 58 3.98 5.42 4.07
C TRP A 58 5.22 6.24 3.65
N PHE A 59 6.13 6.50 4.59
CA PHE A 59 7.39 7.17 4.29
C PHE A 59 8.22 6.43 3.23
N GLU A 60 8.41 5.12 3.37
CA GLU A 60 9.12 4.29 2.39
C GLU A 60 8.44 4.30 1.02
N ASN A 61 7.10 4.19 0.98
CA ASN A 61 6.33 4.25 -0.26
C ASN A 61 6.53 5.59 -0.97
N LEU A 62 6.48 6.72 -0.23
CA LEU A 62 6.69 8.05 -0.80
C LEU A 62 8.10 8.22 -1.35
N ILE A 63 9.12 7.64 -0.71
CA ILE A 63 10.48 7.63 -1.25
C ILE A 63 10.50 6.87 -2.58
N ALA A 64 9.95 5.66 -2.62
CA ALA A 64 9.94 4.82 -3.83
C ALA A 64 9.19 5.51 -4.98
N GLU A 65 8.01 6.07 -4.70
CA GLU A 65 7.23 6.85 -5.66
C GLU A 65 8.01 8.07 -6.17
N ALA A 66 8.63 8.85 -5.28
CA ALA A 66 9.41 10.01 -5.65
C ALA A 66 10.63 9.65 -6.50
N VAL A 67 11.34 8.58 -6.15
CA VAL A 67 12.50 8.07 -6.92
C VAL A 67 12.06 7.60 -8.30
N LEU A 68 11.02 6.77 -8.39
CA LEU A 68 10.49 6.29 -9.67
C LEU A 68 9.98 7.44 -10.53
N HIS A 69 9.26 8.39 -9.95
CA HIS A 69 8.76 9.56 -10.66
C HIS A 69 9.92 10.38 -11.23
N ARG A 70 10.95 10.66 -10.43
CA ARG A 70 12.15 11.37 -10.91
C ARG A 70 12.86 10.60 -12.02
N PHE A 71 13.01 9.29 -11.88
CA PHE A 71 13.62 8.43 -12.89
C PHE A 71 12.90 8.54 -14.24
N TYR A 72 11.57 8.39 -14.27
CA TYR A 72 10.79 8.51 -15.52
C TYR A 72 10.71 9.94 -16.09
N GLN A 73 11.07 10.96 -15.31
CA GLN A 73 11.13 12.34 -15.79
C GLN A 73 12.44 12.70 -16.47
N GLN A 74 13.48 11.87 -16.38
CA GLN A 74 14.76 12.13 -17.03
C GLN A 74 14.65 11.99 -18.54
N ALA A 75 15.22 12.93 -19.29
CA ALA A 75 15.16 12.95 -20.75
C ALA A 75 15.72 11.66 -21.39
N LYS A 76 16.87 11.17 -20.90
CA LYS A 76 17.48 9.91 -21.39
C LYS A 76 16.59 8.69 -21.16
N VAL A 77 15.94 8.60 -20.00
CA VAL A 77 14.99 7.51 -19.70
C VAL A 77 13.78 7.59 -20.63
N GLN A 78 13.23 8.79 -20.86
CA GLN A 78 12.11 8.98 -21.78
C GLN A 78 12.44 8.61 -23.23
N GLU A 79 13.68 8.84 -23.66
CA GLU A 79 14.17 8.47 -24.98
C GLU A 79 14.39 6.95 -25.13
N LEU A 80 15.03 6.31 -24.15
CA LEU A 80 15.41 4.90 -24.21
C LEU A 80 14.25 3.93 -23.92
N LEU A 81 13.32 4.32 -23.05
CA LEU A 81 12.27 3.44 -22.54
C LEU A 81 11.37 2.83 -23.64
N PRO A 82 10.88 3.58 -24.65
CA PRO A 82 10.06 3.00 -25.71
C PRO A 82 10.82 1.94 -26.51
N ARG A 83 12.06 2.26 -26.91
CA ARG A 83 12.90 1.35 -27.69
C ARG A 83 13.22 0.06 -26.93
N LEU A 84 13.63 0.16 -25.66
CA LEU A 84 13.95 -1.00 -24.85
C LEU A 84 12.71 -1.88 -24.60
N LYS A 85 11.52 -1.29 -24.43
CA LYS A 85 10.26 -2.05 -24.32
C LYS A 85 9.98 -2.87 -25.57
N GLU A 86 10.17 -2.31 -26.76
CA GLU A 86 9.99 -3.01 -28.03
C GLU A 86 11.00 -4.16 -28.20
N GLU A 87 12.28 -3.91 -27.91
CA GLU A 87 13.34 -4.93 -28.02
C GLU A 87 13.11 -6.10 -27.04
N VAL A 88 12.64 -5.82 -25.81
CA VAL A 88 12.26 -6.85 -24.83
C VAL A 88 11.03 -7.64 -25.29
N ALA A 89 9.98 -6.96 -25.74
CA ALA A 89 8.74 -7.62 -26.18
C ALA A 89 8.97 -8.52 -27.41
N ALA A 90 9.88 -8.12 -28.30
CA ALA A 90 10.30 -8.90 -29.45
C ALA A 90 11.31 -10.03 -29.12
N GLY A 91 11.74 -10.15 -27.86
CA GLY A 91 12.72 -11.14 -27.43
C GLY A 91 14.15 -10.91 -27.95
N LYS A 92 14.47 -9.68 -28.41
CA LYS A 92 15.78 -9.32 -28.96
C LYS A 92 16.84 -9.13 -27.89
N ILE A 93 16.43 -8.66 -26.71
CA ILE A 93 17.31 -8.50 -25.55
C ILE A 93 16.69 -9.14 -24.31
N PRO A 94 17.50 -9.74 -23.41
CA PRO A 94 17.01 -10.21 -22.12
C PRO A 94 16.48 -9.06 -21.26
N VAL A 95 15.41 -9.32 -20.49
CA VAL A 95 14.79 -8.33 -19.56
C VAL A 95 15.83 -7.73 -18.61
N ALA A 96 16.69 -8.58 -18.02
CA ALA A 96 17.72 -8.13 -17.08
C ALA A 96 18.72 -7.15 -17.71
N LEU A 97 19.09 -7.37 -18.99
CA LEU A 97 19.99 -6.48 -19.72
C LEU A 97 19.33 -5.13 -20.03
N ALA A 98 18.05 -5.13 -20.41
CA ALA A 98 17.29 -3.90 -20.63
C ALA A 98 17.19 -3.04 -19.36
N VAL A 99 16.95 -3.68 -18.21
CA VAL A 99 16.91 -3.01 -16.89
C VAL A 99 18.27 -2.40 -16.54
N ASP A 100 19.36 -3.16 -16.69
CA ASP A 100 20.72 -2.65 -16.40
C ASP A 100 21.10 -1.49 -17.34
N THR A 101 20.72 -1.59 -18.62
CA THR A 101 20.97 -0.54 -19.61
C THR A 101 20.25 0.76 -19.24
N ILE A 102 18.96 0.70 -18.91
CA ILE A 102 18.19 1.91 -18.61
C ILE A 102 18.62 2.55 -17.28
N LEU A 103 19.01 1.75 -16.28
CA LEU A 103 19.51 2.28 -15.01
C LEU A 103 20.85 2.98 -15.17
N LYS A 104 21.81 2.39 -15.89
CA LYS A 104 23.13 3.02 -16.12
C LYS A 104 23.04 4.33 -16.89
N ASN A 105 22.20 4.39 -17.92
CA ASN A 105 22.04 5.59 -18.74
C ASN A 105 21.20 6.68 -18.05
N SER A 106 20.57 6.39 -16.91
CA SER A 106 19.80 7.34 -16.11
C SER A 106 20.67 8.21 -15.18
N GLU A 107 21.93 7.81 -14.97
CA GLU A 107 22.87 8.49 -14.07
C GLU A 107 23.79 9.49 -14.77
N GLU A 108 23.89 9.43 -16.10
CA GLU A 108 24.69 10.33 -16.95
C GLU A 108 23.88 11.52 -17.47
#